data_AF-A0A3N0ZFK3-F1
#
_entry.id   AF-A0A3N0ZFK3-F1
#
_cell.length_a   1.000
_cell.length_b   1.000
_cell.length_c   1.000
_cell.angle_alpha   90.00
_cell.angle_beta   90.00
_cell.angle_gamma   90.00
#
_symmetry.space_group_name_H-M   'P 1'
#
loop_
_entity.id
_entity.type
_entity.pdbx_description
1 polymer ?
#
loop_
_entity_poly.entity_id
_entity_poly.type
_entity_poly.pdbx_seq_one_letter_code
_entity_poly.pdbx_strand_id
1 'polypeptide(L)'
;FVGNTGRYILFGLINGHRNGEDINGWLLYDVVERRVKWKNTQLPFNSGVYSIKAYFSPDDKYIMANCDIIVDVETGKIIYDLSFNGGNPFLFGTYSGRPSHDWKYIVQLFILGGDPDNGSILLVRNPWYLTTQGSINGVEVEGTLHPNPTNGMVIIPLDNFPIGAPTKIVLSSLQGATIKVLFDGILNEPIFMFDTAEIPSGVYFVTIQAENQFKPYKLIVVK
;
A
#
# COMPACT_ATOMS: atom_id res chain seq x y z
N PHE A 1 16.38 11.93 9.73
CA PHE A 1 16.03 10.49 9.77
C PHE A 1 16.92 9.76 8.80
N VAL A 2 17.58 8.68 9.24
CA VAL A 2 18.51 7.90 8.40
C VAL A 2 17.78 6.65 7.90
N GLY A 3 17.95 6.31 6.62
CA GLY A 3 17.41 5.08 6.03
C GLY A 3 18.06 3.83 6.63
N ASN A 4 17.37 2.70 6.52
CA ASN A 4 17.82 1.41 7.06
C ASN A 4 19.10 0.90 6.39
N THR A 5 19.31 1.24 5.11
CA THR A 5 20.55 0.94 4.37
C THR A 5 21.68 1.93 4.65
N GLY A 6 21.39 3.04 5.33
CA GLY A 6 22.31 4.17 5.51
C GLY A 6 22.53 5.02 4.26
N ARG A 7 21.93 4.67 3.10
CA ARG A 7 22.06 5.43 1.85
C ARG A 7 21.41 6.81 1.92
N TYR A 8 20.27 6.91 2.61
CA TYR A 8 19.45 8.11 2.58
C TYR A 8 19.39 8.82 3.93
N ILE A 9 19.36 10.14 3.88
CA ILE A 9 19.08 11.00 5.03
C ILE A 9 17.90 11.90 4.66
N LEU A 10 16.76 11.69 5.31
CA LEU A 10 15.62 12.60 5.23
C LEU A 10 15.80 13.72 6.25
N PHE A 11 15.75 14.96 5.78
CA PHE A 11 15.82 16.17 6.58
C PHE A 11 14.49 16.92 6.50
N GLY A 12 13.99 17.31 7.66
CA GLY A 12 12.77 18.10 7.81
C GLY A 12 13.08 19.59 7.93
N LEU A 13 12.52 20.41 7.05
CA LEU A 13 12.45 21.86 7.16
C LEU A 13 11.15 22.20 7.89
N ILE A 14 11.26 22.43 9.20
CA ILE A 14 10.13 22.76 10.07
C ILE A 14 10.21 24.26 10.40
N ASN A 15 9.11 24.99 10.19
CA ASN A 15 8.97 26.39 10.59
C ASN A 15 10.13 27.29 10.12
N GLY A 16 10.62 27.04 8.90
CA GLY A 16 11.66 27.88 8.32
C GLY A 16 11.05 29.20 7.86
N HIS A 17 11.13 30.26 8.65
CA HIS A 17 10.79 31.60 8.18
C HIS A 17 11.90 32.13 7.29
N ARG A 18 11.61 32.30 5.99
CA ARG A 18 12.48 33.07 5.10
C ARG A 18 11.62 34.12 4.40
N ASN A 19 11.94 35.39 4.62
CA ASN A 19 11.26 36.52 3.98
C ASN A 19 9.73 36.57 4.21
N GLY A 20 9.23 36.10 5.36
CA GLY A 20 7.81 36.15 5.70
C GLY A 20 6.97 34.98 5.17
N GLU A 21 7.58 34.01 4.48
CA GLU A 21 6.92 32.76 4.08
C GLU A 21 7.32 31.61 5.01
N ASP A 22 6.35 30.80 5.42
CA ASP A 22 6.57 29.56 6.15
C ASP A 22 7.05 28.48 5.18
N ILE A 23 8.36 28.21 5.20
CA ILE A 23 8.94 27.11 4.44
C ILE A 23 8.82 25.84 5.29
N ASN A 24 7.71 25.13 5.10
CA ASN A 24 7.54 23.76 5.56
C ASN A 24 7.87 22.81 4.41
N GLY A 25 8.74 21.84 4.64
CA GLY A 25 9.11 20.91 3.58
C GLY A 25 10.09 19.84 4.03
N TRP A 26 10.33 18.85 3.19
CA TRP A 26 11.32 17.81 3.42
C TRP A 26 12.29 17.75 2.26
N LEU A 27 13.52 17.34 2.53
CA LEU A 27 14.48 16.98 1.50
C LEU A 27 15.11 15.64 1.82
N LEU A 28 15.40 14.89 0.76
CA LEU A 28 16.10 13.63 0.86
C LEU A 28 17.50 13.80 0.29
N TYR A 29 18.50 13.51 1.11
CA TYR A 29 19.89 13.49 0.69
C TYR A 29 20.31 12.04 0.40
N ASP A 30 20.88 11.81 -0.78
CA ASP A 30 21.53 10.54 -1.12
C ASP A 30 23.02 10.65 -0.74
N VAL A 31 23.44 9.86 0.23
CA VAL A 31 24.80 9.86 0.78
C VAL A 31 25.80 9.28 -0.20
N VAL A 32 25.38 8.29 -1.01
CA VAL A 32 26.24 7.64 -2.01
C VAL A 32 26.49 8.60 -3.16
N GLU A 33 25.43 9.24 -3.67
CA GLU A 33 25.52 10.20 -4.77
C GLU A 33 25.95 11.60 -4.31
N ARG A 34 26.01 11.84 -2.99
CA ARG A 34 26.39 13.10 -2.34
C ARG A 34 25.58 14.32 -2.79
N ARG A 35 24.29 14.12 -3.07
CA ARG A 35 23.41 15.18 -3.55
C ARG A 35 22.04 15.12 -2.90
N VAL A 36 21.33 16.25 -2.93
CA VAL A 36 19.90 16.26 -2.67
C VAL A 36 19.21 15.51 -3.82
N LYS A 37 18.57 14.39 -3.50
CA LYS A 37 17.84 13.57 -4.47
C LYS A 37 16.57 14.31 -4.92
N TRP A 38 15.81 14.81 -3.95
CA TRP A 38 14.66 15.66 -4.17
C TRP A 38 14.38 16.55 -2.95
N LYS A 39 13.58 17.58 -3.17
CA LYS A 39 13.08 18.52 -2.17
C LYS A 39 11.59 18.74 -2.41
N ASN A 40 10.79 18.58 -1.37
CA ASN A 40 9.37 18.86 -1.38
C ASN A 40 9.07 20.02 -0.41
N THR A 41 8.61 21.16 -0.93
CA THR A 41 8.33 22.38 -0.16
C THR A 41 6.85 22.66 0.02
N GLN A 42 5.98 21.73 -0.38
CA GLN A 42 4.53 21.88 -0.33
C GLN A 42 3.94 20.60 0.23
N LEU A 43 4.24 20.37 1.51
CA LEU A 43 3.59 19.26 2.19
C LEU A 43 2.10 19.60 2.37
N PRO A 44 1.20 18.62 2.29
CA PRO A 44 -0.25 18.82 2.43
C PRO A 44 -0.69 19.22 3.85
N PHE A 45 0.26 19.58 4.74
CA PHE A 45 -0.05 19.98 6.10
C PHE A 45 -0.45 21.46 6.10
N ASN A 46 -1.74 21.73 6.27
CA ASN A 46 -2.32 23.08 6.24
C ASN A 46 -1.89 23.99 7.42
N SER A 47 -1.04 23.54 8.35
CA SER A 47 -0.52 24.37 9.45
C SER A 47 0.78 23.80 10.03
N GLY A 48 1.61 24.68 10.62
CA GLY A 48 2.99 24.44 11.07
C GLY A 48 3.25 23.06 11.66
N VAL A 49 4.04 22.26 10.96
CA VAL A 49 4.43 20.91 11.40
C VAL A 49 5.52 21.04 12.46
N TYR A 50 5.15 21.12 13.75
CA TYR A 50 6.12 21.32 14.84
C TYR A 50 7.13 20.18 15.02
N SER A 51 6.80 18.98 14.54
CA SER A 51 7.71 17.83 14.55
C SER A 51 7.40 16.93 13.38
N ILE A 52 8.43 16.41 12.73
CA ILE A 52 8.29 15.36 11.73
C ILE A 52 8.68 14.05 12.38
N LYS A 53 7.86 13.02 12.24
CA LYS A 53 8.28 11.63 12.48
C LYS A 53 8.36 10.94 11.14
N ALA A 54 9.49 10.31 10.85
CA ALA A 54 9.63 9.58 9.60
C ALA A 54 10.29 8.21 9.82
N TYR A 55 9.81 7.23 9.08
CA TYR A 55 10.29 5.85 9.11
C TYR A 55 10.53 5.40 7.67
N PHE A 56 11.67 4.76 7.43
CA PHE A 56 11.96 4.15 6.13
C PHE A 56 11.46 2.70 6.08
N SER A 57 10.98 2.27 4.92
CA SER A 57 10.71 0.86 4.64
C SER A 57 11.98 0.02 4.76
N PRO A 58 11.90 -1.29 5.03
CA PRO A 58 13.09 -2.11 5.26
C PRO A 58 14.06 -2.10 4.06
N ASP A 59 13.53 -1.85 2.86
CA ASP A 59 14.27 -1.74 1.61
C ASP A 59 14.58 -0.28 1.18
N ASP A 60 14.29 0.70 2.05
CA ASP A 60 14.49 2.13 1.81
C ASP A 60 13.81 2.68 0.54
N LYS A 61 12.79 2.00 0.00
CA LYS A 61 12.03 2.49 -1.16
C LYS A 61 10.92 3.47 -0.78
N TYR A 62 10.50 3.47 0.48
CA TYR A 62 9.38 4.28 0.94
C TYR A 62 9.70 4.95 2.28
N ILE A 63 9.06 6.10 2.49
CA ILE A 63 9.09 6.85 3.73
C ILE A 63 7.66 6.99 4.22
N MET A 64 7.39 6.55 5.44
CA MET A 64 6.17 6.89 6.17
C MET A 64 6.47 8.12 6.99
N ALA A 65 5.72 9.19 6.77
CA ALA A 65 5.93 10.45 7.47
C ALA A 65 4.65 10.91 8.16
N ASN A 66 4.84 11.37 9.40
CA ASN A 66 3.79 11.72 10.36
C ASN A 66 2.71 10.63 10.53
N CYS A 67 3.05 9.39 10.18
CA CYS A 67 2.18 8.21 10.32
C CYS A 67 0.93 8.24 9.43
N ASP A 68 0.84 9.21 8.53
CA ASP A 68 -0.34 9.46 7.72
C ASP A 68 -0.02 9.43 6.22
N ILE A 69 1.19 9.84 5.81
CA ILE A 69 1.56 9.84 4.39
C ILE A 69 2.68 8.88 4.08
N ILE A 70 2.60 8.27 2.90
CA ILE A 70 3.63 7.41 2.34
C ILE A 70 4.20 8.10 1.10
N VAL A 71 5.51 8.27 1.12
CA VAL A 71 6.29 8.94 0.08
C VAL A 71 7.18 7.92 -0.60
N ASP A 72 7.19 7.93 -1.92
CA ASP A 72 8.13 7.17 -2.74
C ASP A 72 9.52 7.81 -2.68
N VAL A 73 10.54 7.04 -2.31
CA VAL A 73 11.91 7.52 -2.12
C VAL A 73 12.58 7.91 -3.44
N GLU A 74 12.19 7.31 -4.56
CA GLU A 74 12.80 7.62 -5.85
C GLU A 74 12.35 9.01 -6.34
N THR A 75 11.05 9.24 -6.30
CA THR A 75 10.40 10.39 -6.93
C THR A 75 10.07 11.53 -5.96
N GLY A 76 10.02 11.25 -4.65
CA GLY A 76 9.56 12.20 -3.63
C GLY A 76 8.05 12.47 -3.67
N LYS A 77 7.29 11.71 -4.46
CA LYS A 77 5.84 11.85 -4.57
C LYS A 77 5.14 11.18 -3.40
N ILE A 78 4.07 11.81 -2.92
CA ILE A 78 3.12 11.17 -2.00
C ILE A 78 2.33 10.16 -2.82
N ILE A 79 2.43 8.89 -2.46
CA ILE A 79 1.74 7.78 -3.14
C ILE A 79 0.54 7.28 -2.31
N TYR A 80 0.47 7.67 -1.04
CA TYR A 80 -0.66 7.37 -0.20
C TYR A 80 -0.81 8.43 0.90
N ASP A 81 -2.05 8.77 1.21
CA ASP A 81 -2.40 9.69 2.30
C ASP A 81 -3.58 9.09 3.09
N LEU A 82 -3.30 8.61 4.30
CA LEU A 82 -4.26 8.03 5.24
C LEU A 82 -5.30 9.06 5.68
N SER A 83 -4.98 10.36 5.67
CA SER A 83 -5.90 11.42 6.10
C SER A 83 -7.01 11.67 5.07
N PHE A 84 -6.72 11.48 3.78
CA PHE A 84 -7.69 11.71 2.69
C PHE A 84 -8.33 10.41 2.17
N ASN A 85 -7.57 9.33 2.02
CA ASN A 85 -8.05 8.12 1.34
C ASN A 85 -8.68 7.08 2.27
N GLY A 86 -8.49 7.21 3.59
CA GLY A 86 -9.04 6.26 4.57
C GLY A 86 -10.47 6.56 5.00
N GLY A 87 -11.05 7.68 4.58
CA GLY A 87 -12.28 8.20 5.18
C GLY A 87 -12.16 8.34 6.70
N ASN A 88 -10.93 8.53 7.20
CA ASN A 88 -10.65 8.51 8.63
C ASN A 88 -11.37 9.71 9.26
N PRO A 89 -12.48 9.52 9.99
CA PRO A 89 -13.28 10.63 10.49
C PRO A 89 -12.56 11.41 11.60
N PHE A 90 -11.37 10.96 11.97
CA PHE A 90 -10.59 11.47 13.08
C PHE A 90 -9.48 12.38 12.55
N LEU A 91 -9.87 13.61 12.17
CA LEU A 91 -8.97 14.74 11.85
C LEU A 91 -8.17 15.28 13.07
N PHE A 92 -8.08 14.49 14.14
CA PHE A 92 -7.45 14.89 15.39
C PHE A 92 -6.05 14.31 15.47
N GLY A 93 -5.07 15.16 15.80
CA GLY A 93 -3.64 14.89 15.67
C GLY A 93 -3.23 13.51 16.18
N THR A 94 -2.82 12.65 15.26
CA THR A 94 -2.11 11.41 15.56
C THR A 94 -0.76 11.77 16.20
N TYR A 95 -0.69 11.72 17.53
CA TYR A 95 0.53 12.13 18.26
C TYR A 95 1.71 11.19 18.02
N SER A 96 1.45 9.92 17.73
CA SER A 96 2.49 8.95 17.40
C SER A 96 1.94 7.72 16.71
N GLY A 97 2.57 7.32 15.62
CA GLY A 97 2.42 6.01 15.03
C GLY A 97 3.79 5.43 14.66
N ARG A 98 3.86 4.11 14.56
CA ARG A 98 5.08 3.40 14.17
C ARG A 98 4.72 2.20 13.30
N PRO A 99 5.35 2.04 12.13
CA PRO A 99 5.19 0.81 11.35
C PRO A 99 5.83 -0.37 12.10
N SER A 100 5.27 -1.57 11.90
CA SER A 100 5.90 -2.83 12.29
C SER A 100 7.22 -3.01 11.53
N HIS A 101 8.11 -3.85 12.05
CA HIS A 101 9.41 -4.07 11.42
C HIS A 101 9.30 -4.60 9.98
N ASP A 102 8.31 -5.47 9.73
CA ASP A 102 7.99 -6.00 8.41
C ASP A 102 7.06 -5.10 7.58
N TRP A 103 6.75 -3.91 8.09
CA TRP A 103 5.91 -2.89 7.46
C TRP A 103 4.50 -3.34 7.09
N LYS A 104 4.01 -4.47 7.61
CA LYS A 104 2.65 -4.95 7.38
C LYS A 104 1.59 -4.22 8.19
N TYR A 105 1.98 -3.68 9.34
CA TYR A 105 1.08 -3.02 10.27
C TYR A 105 1.63 -1.66 10.69
N ILE A 106 0.73 -0.81 11.17
CA ILE A 106 1.04 0.47 11.80
C ILE A 106 0.31 0.46 13.13
N VAL A 107 1.04 0.70 14.21
CA VAL A 107 0.45 0.99 15.51
C VAL A 107 0.32 2.50 15.62
N GLN A 108 -0.89 3.00 15.86
CA GLN A 108 -1.17 4.41 16.09
C GLN A 108 -1.70 4.61 17.50
N LEU A 109 -1.15 5.58 18.22
CA LEU A 109 -1.74 6.08 19.46
C LEU A 109 -2.68 7.22 19.09
N PHE A 110 -3.91 7.08 19.54
CA PHE A 110 -4.97 8.04 19.35
C PHE A 110 -5.41 8.58 20.70
N ILE A 111 -5.55 9.90 20.84
CA ILE A 111 -5.97 10.55 22.09
C ILE A 111 -7.29 11.27 21.80
N LEU A 112 -8.39 10.79 22.39
CA LEU A 112 -9.70 11.38 22.22
C LEU A 112 -9.87 12.61 23.12
N GLY A 113 -10.18 13.76 22.53
CA GLY A 113 -10.58 14.95 23.29
C GLY A 113 -9.45 15.65 24.06
N GLY A 114 -8.18 15.36 23.76
CA GLY A 114 -7.03 15.98 24.43
C GLY A 114 -6.77 15.49 25.84
N ASP A 115 -7.52 14.50 26.33
CA ASP A 115 -7.27 13.83 27.61
C ASP A 115 -6.23 12.72 27.40
N PRO A 116 -4.98 12.89 27.88
CA PRO A 116 -3.91 11.91 27.68
C PRO A 116 -4.23 10.54 28.32
N ASP A 117 -5.15 10.48 29.27
CA ASP A 117 -5.55 9.25 29.95
C ASP A 117 -6.63 8.49 29.16
N ASN A 118 -7.25 9.12 28.16
CA ASN A 118 -8.28 8.53 27.29
C ASN A 118 -7.74 8.13 25.91
N GLY A 119 -6.49 7.64 25.89
CA GLY A 119 -5.83 7.16 24.69
C GLY A 119 -6.29 5.77 24.27
N SER A 120 -6.53 5.57 22.96
CA SER A 120 -6.72 4.26 22.35
C SER A 120 -5.53 3.89 21.47
N ILE A 121 -5.15 2.61 21.46
CA ILE A 121 -4.14 2.08 20.53
C ILE A 121 -4.87 1.42 19.38
N LEU A 122 -4.59 1.88 18.16
CA LEU A 122 -5.12 1.31 16.93
C LEU A 122 -4.03 0.54 16.19
N LEU A 123 -4.31 -0.71 15.85
CA LEU A 123 -3.48 -1.50 14.93
C LEU A 123 -4.13 -1.49 13.55
N VAL A 124 -3.49 -0.82 12.59
CA VAL A 124 -3.97 -0.74 11.21
C VAL A 124 -3.06 -1.57 10.31
N ARG A 125 -3.61 -2.24 9.30
CA ARG A 125 -2.77 -2.79 8.22
C ARG A 125 -2.17 -1.64 7.42
N ASN A 126 -0.89 -1.74 7.11
CA ASN A 126 -0.22 -0.73 6.30
C ASN A 126 -0.77 -0.78 4.85
N PRO A 127 -1.40 0.29 4.35
CA PRO A 127 -1.97 0.30 3.01
C PRO A 127 -0.93 0.04 1.91
N TRP A 128 0.34 0.39 2.15
CA TRP A 128 1.45 0.04 1.26
C TRP A 128 1.62 -1.46 1.05
N TYR A 129 1.46 -2.26 2.13
CA TYR A 129 1.58 -3.71 2.02
C TYR A 129 0.46 -4.31 1.16
N LEU A 130 -0.68 -3.62 1.09
CA LEU A 130 -1.80 -3.99 0.22
C LEU A 130 -1.52 -3.59 -1.24
N THR A 131 -0.94 -2.40 -1.50
CA THR A 131 -0.72 -1.88 -2.85
C THR A 131 0.54 -2.43 -3.53
N THR A 132 1.64 -2.66 -2.81
CA THR A 132 2.91 -3.12 -3.41
C THR A 132 3.04 -4.62 -3.61
N GLN A 133 2.15 -5.42 -3.02
CA GLN A 133 1.97 -6.82 -3.42
C GLN A 133 0.95 -6.98 -4.57
N GLY A 134 0.53 -5.87 -5.18
CA GLY A 134 -0.59 -5.80 -6.09
C GLY A 134 -0.26 -5.30 -7.49
N SER A 135 0.96 -5.42 -7.99
CA SER A 135 1.18 -5.19 -9.43
C SER A 135 1.92 -6.32 -10.12
N ILE A 136 1.33 -6.78 -11.23
CA ILE A 136 1.95 -7.72 -12.17
C ILE A 136 2.40 -6.88 -13.35
N ASN A 137 3.72 -6.76 -13.58
CA ASN A 137 4.25 -6.03 -14.74
C ASN A 137 3.70 -4.60 -14.92
N GLY A 138 3.39 -3.90 -13.81
CA GLY A 138 2.85 -2.53 -13.85
C GLY A 138 1.32 -2.43 -13.97
N VAL A 139 0.59 -3.55 -13.96
CA VAL A 139 -0.88 -3.57 -13.89
C VAL A 139 -1.32 -3.64 -12.44
N GLU A 140 -2.11 -2.67 -11.97
CA GLU A 140 -2.73 -2.69 -10.64
C GLU A 140 -3.68 -3.88 -10.50
N VAL A 141 -3.61 -4.60 -9.38
CA VAL A 141 -4.58 -5.65 -9.04
C VAL A 141 -5.91 -5.04 -8.63
N GLU A 142 -6.98 -5.65 -9.12
CA GLU A 142 -8.36 -5.30 -8.80
C GLU A 142 -8.67 -5.56 -7.31
N GLY A 143 -8.00 -6.55 -6.71
CA GLY A 143 -8.19 -6.88 -5.29
C GLY A 143 -7.40 -8.09 -4.82
N THR A 144 -7.64 -8.47 -3.56
CA THR A 144 -7.08 -9.69 -2.95
C THR A 144 -8.19 -10.71 -2.68
N LEU A 145 -7.96 -11.93 -3.16
CA LEU A 145 -8.80 -13.10 -2.98
C LEU A 145 -8.24 -13.96 -1.86
N HIS A 146 -9.16 -14.48 -1.04
CA HIS A 146 -8.86 -15.42 0.04
C HIS A 146 -9.74 -16.66 -0.15
N PRO A 147 -9.16 -17.87 -0.11
CA PRO A 147 -9.94 -19.09 -0.02
C PRO A 147 -10.79 -19.07 1.24
N ASN A 148 -12.02 -19.59 1.15
CA ASN A 148 -12.84 -19.86 2.31
C ASN A 148 -12.09 -20.88 3.20
N PRO A 149 -11.84 -20.58 4.49
CA PRO A 149 -11.00 -21.41 5.35
C PRO A 149 -11.60 -22.79 5.63
N THR A 150 -12.91 -22.98 5.44
CA THR A 150 -13.59 -24.24 5.71
C THR A 150 -13.44 -25.24 4.55
N ASN A 151 -13.43 -24.76 3.31
CA ASN A 151 -13.51 -25.64 2.13
C ASN A 151 -12.53 -25.29 1.01
N GLY A 152 -11.66 -24.29 1.19
CA GLY A 152 -10.66 -23.89 0.19
C GLY A 152 -11.23 -23.21 -1.06
N MET A 153 -12.54 -22.92 -1.12
CA MET A 153 -13.17 -22.32 -2.28
C MET A 153 -12.87 -20.82 -2.37
N VAL A 154 -12.46 -20.37 -3.55
CA VAL A 154 -12.34 -18.95 -3.89
C VAL A 154 -13.52 -18.57 -4.77
N ILE A 155 -14.12 -17.41 -4.49
CA ILE A 155 -15.22 -16.84 -5.26
C ILE A 155 -14.73 -15.52 -5.84
N ILE A 156 -14.82 -15.36 -7.15
CA ILE A 156 -14.49 -14.11 -7.84
C ILE A 156 -15.78 -13.52 -8.40
N PRO A 157 -16.28 -12.40 -7.83
CA PRO A 157 -17.35 -11.64 -8.45
C PRO A 157 -16.81 -10.93 -9.70
N LEU A 158 -17.55 -11.05 -10.80
CA LEU A 158 -17.18 -10.51 -12.10
C LEU A 158 -18.13 -9.38 -12.50
N ASP A 159 -18.31 -8.45 -11.57
CA ASP A 159 -19.14 -7.27 -11.78
C ASP A 159 -18.60 -6.44 -12.95
N ASN A 160 -19.51 -6.09 -13.87
CA ASN A 160 -19.21 -5.36 -15.11
C ASN A 160 -18.19 -6.04 -16.05
N PHE A 161 -17.98 -7.35 -15.90
CA PHE A 161 -17.18 -8.16 -16.81
C PHE A 161 -18.05 -8.73 -17.94
N PRO A 162 -17.57 -8.85 -19.19
CA PRO A 162 -18.38 -9.35 -20.30
C PRO A 162 -18.74 -10.83 -20.11
N ILE A 163 -20.03 -11.11 -19.94
CA ILE A 163 -20.60 -12.46 -19.87
C ILE A 163 -21.03 -12.89 -21.28
N GLY A 164 -20.86 -14.17 -21.60
CA GLY A 164 -21.11 -14.74 -22.92
C GLY A 164 -19.93 -14.56 -23.90
N ALA A 165 -18.80 -14.03 -23.45
CA ALA A 165 -17.59 -13.85 -24.24
C ALA A 165 -16.52 -14.94 -23.94
N PRO A 166 -15.65 -15.28 -24.91
CA PRO A 166 -14.47 -16.09 -24.66
C PRO A 166 -13.60 -15.48 -23.56
N THR A 167 -13.43 -16.24 -22.49
CA THR A 167 -12.76 -15.85 -21.26
C THR A 167 -11.70 -16.87 -20.90
N LYS A 168 -10.54 -16.38 -20.49
CA LYS A 168 -9.45 -17.18 -19.96
C LYS A 168 -9.10 -16.74 -18.56
N ILE A 169 -9.06 -17.69 -17.63
CA ILE A 169 -8.70 -17.47 -16.23
C ILE A 169 -7.45 -18.29 -15.94
N VAL A 170 -6.38 -17.61 -15.54
CA VAL A 170 -5.07 -18.22 -15.33
C VAL A 170 -4.59 -17.92 -13.92
N LEU A 171 -4.07 -18.96 -13.26
CA LEU A 171 -3.31 -18.86 -12.03
C LEU A 171 -1.82 -18.82 -12.35
N SER A 172 -1.13 -17.81 -11.85
CA SER A 172 0.30 -17.61 -12.05
C SER A 172 1.02 -17.43 -10.71
N SER A 173 2.29 -17.81 -10.70
CA SER A 173 3.22 -17.54 -9.59
C SER A 173 3.53 -16.05 -9.46
N LEU A 174 4.15 -15.67 -8.35
CA LEU A 174 4.65 -14.30 -8.13
C LEU A 174 5.63 -13.86 -9.22
N GLN A 175 6.37 -14.78 -9.84
CA GLN A 175 7.30 -14.53 -10.95
C GLN A 175 6.61 -14.48 -12.32
N GLY A 176 5.28 -14.60 -12.37
CA GLY A 176 4.51 -14.56 -13.62
C GLY A 176 4.46 -15.88 -14.39
N ALA A 177 5.11 -16.94 -13.92
CA ALA A 177 5.00 -18.26 -14.54
C ALA A 177 3.60 -18.84 -14.30
N THR A 178 2.93 -19.28 -15.38
CA THR A 178 1.63 -19.95 -15.32
C THR A 178 1.73 -21.25 -14.53
N ILE A 179 0.90 -21.38 -13.50
CA ILE A 179 0.78 -22.59 -12.67
C ILE A 179 -0.35 -23.47 -13.20
N LYS A 180 -1.52 -22.87 -13.45
CA LYS A 180 -2.72 -23.61 -13.86
C LYS A 180 -3.62 -22.69 -14.69
N VAL A 181 -4.22 -23.25 -15.75
CA VAL A 181 -5.37 -22.61 -16.42
C VAL A 181 -6.61 -23.06 -15.66
N LEU A 182 -7.28 -22.13 -15.00
CA LEU A 182 -8.47 -22.40 -14.19
C LEU A 182 -9.73 -22.49 -15.06
N PHE A 183 -9.76 -21.74 -16.16
CA PHE A 183 -10.85 -21.73 -17.13
C PHE A 183 -10.37 -21.23 -18.50
N ASP A 184 -10.88 -21.82 -19.58
CA ASP A 184 -10.64 -21.40 -20.96
C ASP A 184 -11.89 -21.75 -21.78
N GLY A 185 -12.79 -20.78 -21.98
CA GLY A 185 -14.09 -21.03 -22.58
C GLY A 185 -15.02 -19.83 -22.53
N ILE A 186 -16.32 -20.03 -22.76
CA ILE A 186 -17.32 -18.97 -22.68
C ILE A 186 -17.88 -18.91 -21.25
N LEU A 187 -17.66 -17.79 -20.56
CA LEU A 187 -18.15 -17.59 -19.21
C LEU A 187 -19.59 -17.06 -19.25
N ASN A 188 -20.55 -17.83 -18.74
CA ASN A 188 -21.97 -17.48 -18.79
C ASN A 188 -22.54 -16.94 -17.46
N GLU A 189 -21.71 -16.91 -16.41
CA GLU A 189 -22.13 -16.49 -15.07
C GLU A 189 -21.26 -15.34 -14.56
N PRO A 190 -21.83 -14.36 -13.82
CA PRO A 190 -21.09 -13.22 -13.26
C PRO A 190 -20.25 -13.61 -12.03
N ILE A 191 -20.06 -14.90 -11.79
CA ILE A 191 -19.29 -15.44 -10.67
C ILE A 191 -18.43 -16.58 -11.20
N PHE A 192 -17.16 -16.58 -10.84
CA PHE A 192 -16.27 -17.71 -11.07
C PHE A 192 -15.82 -18.29 -9.74
N MET A 193 -15.86 -19.62 -9.60
CA MET A 193 -15.47 -20.33 -8.40
C MET A 193 -14.46 -21.42 -8.72
N PHE A 194 -13.46 -21.58 -7.86
CA PHE A 194 -12.51 -22.68 -7.95
C PHE A 194 -11.99 -23.08 -6.57
N ASP A 195 -11.54 -24.34 -6.46
CA ASP A 195 -10.97 -24.91 -5.25
C ASP A 195 -9.45 -24.74 -5.23
N THR A 196 -8.90 -24.46 -4.05
CA THR A 196 -7.46 -24.32 -3.79
C THR A 196 -6.84 -25.54 -3.11
N ALA A 197 -7.57 -26.65 -2.96
CA ALA A 197 -7.09 -27.88 -2.33
C ALA A 197 -5.75 -28.39 -2.89
N GLU A 198 -5.53 -28.29 -4.20
CA GLU A 198 -4.29 -28.71 -4.88
C GLU A 198 -3.20 -27.63 -4.92
N ILE A 199 -3.52 -26.38 -4.57
CA ILE A 199 -2.60 -25.24 -4.64
C ILE A 199 -1.85 -25.16 -3.30
N PRO A 200 -0.49 -25.19 -3.29
CA PRO A 200 0.27 -25.01 -2.05
C PRO A 200 0.00 -23.67 -1.38
N SER A 201 0.36 -23.54 -0.10
CA SER A 201 0.30 -22.24 0.57
C SER A 201 1.28 -21.27 -0.07
N GLY A 202 0.85 -20.03 -0.32
CA GLY A 202 1.65 -19.05 -1.04
C GLY A 202 0.84 -17.85 -1.53
N VAL A 203 1.55 -16.95 -2.22
CA VAL A 203 0.97 -15.79 -2.90
C VAL A 203 1.02 -16.04 -4.41
N TYR A 204 -0.13 -15.87 -5.04
CA TYR A 204 -0.34 -16.13 -6.46
C TYR A 204 -1.09 -14.97 -7.10
N PHE A 205 -1.18 -15.01 -8.42
CA PHE A 205 -2.01 -14.11 -9.19
C PHE A 205 -3.06 -14.89 -9.97
N VAL A 206 -4.30 -14.40 -9.95
CA VAL A 206 -5.37 -14.88 -10.82
C VAL A 206 -5.68 -13.80 -11.83
N THR A 207 -5.42 -14.06 -13.11
CA THR A 207 -5.68 -13.12 -14.19
C THR A 207 -6.87 -13.59 -15.01
N ILE A 208 -7.83 -12.68 -15.23
CA ILE A 208 -9.06 -12.93 -15.96
C ILE A 208 -9.02 -12.05 -17.20
N GLN A 209 -9.10 -12.67 -18.36
CA GLN A 209 -9.03 -11.99 -19.65
C GLN A 209 -10.22 -12.36 -20.50
N ALA A 210 -10.96 -11.37 -20.98
CA ALA A 210 -12.03 -11.54 -21.97
C ALA A 210 -12.07 -10.31 -22.86
N GLU A 211 -12.07 -10.52 -24.17
CA GLU A 211 -12.02 -9.45 -25.17
C GLU A 211 -10.92 -8.41 -24.85
N ASN A 212 -11.32 -7.15 -24.56
CA ASN A 212 -10.44 -6.05 -24.21
C ASN A 212 -10.34 -5.79 -22.69
N GLN A 213 -10.96 -6.64 -21.85
CA GLN A 213 -10.89 -6.54 -20.41
C GLN A 213 -9.85 -7.49 -19.83
N PHE A 214 -9.06 -6.98 -18.89
CA PHE A 214 -8.07 -7.73 -18.13
C PHE A 214 -8.18 -7.35 -16.65
N LYS A 215 -8.49 -8.32 -15.80
CA LYS A 215 -8.60 -8.15 -14.35
C LYS A 215 -7.63 -9.07 -13.62
N PRO A 216 -6.54 -8.53 -13.04
CA PRO A 216 -5.64 -9.29 -12.19
C PRO A 216 -6.08 -9.22 -10.73
N TYR A 217 -6.04 -10.34 -10.04
CA TYR A 217 -6.28 -10.45 -8.60
C TYR A 217 -5.08 -11.10 -7.93
N LYS A 218 -4.80 -10.69 -6.70
CA LYS A 218 -3.85 -11.39 -5.84
C LYS A 218 -4.58 -12.50 -5.08
N LEU A 219 -4.08 -13.72 -5.08
CA LEU A 219 -4.61 -14.84 -4.30
C LEU A 219 -3.63 -15.19 -3.17
N ILE A 220 -4.14 -15.31 -1.94
CA ILE A 220 -3.35 -15.77 -0.78
C ILE A 220 -3.91 -17.08 -0.27
N VAL A 221 -3.17 -18.17 -0.46
CA VAL A 221 -3.54 -19.50 0.05
C VAL A 221 -2.79 -19.75 1.36
N VAL A 222 -3.54 -20.02 2.43
CA VAL A 222 -3.02 -20.42 3.75
C VAL A 222 -3.70 -21.75 4.11
N LYS A 223 -2.91 -22.75 4.51
CA LYS A 223 -3.39 -24.06 4.97
C LYS A 223 -2.91 -24.30 6.38
#